data_AF-A0A962Z9K7-F1
#
_entry.id   AF-A0A962Z9K7-F1
#
_cell.length_a   1.000
_cell.length_b   1.000
_cell.length_c   1.000
_cell.angle_alpha   90.00
_cell.angle_beta   90.00
_cell.angle_gamma   90.00
#
_symmetry.space_group_name_H-M   'P 1'
#
loop_
_entity.id
_entity.type
_entity.pdbx_description
1 polymer ?
#
loop_
_entity_poly.entity_id
_entity_poly.type
_entity_poly.pdbx_seq_one_letter_code
_entity_poly.pdbx_strand_id
1 'polypeptide(L)'
;INEPAAAGAYEALKAFGFDQQALIVSVDGGCPGVQNVQEGIIGATSMQFPLLMASMGVEAIKTFAESGEKPANSEGLDFFNTGVELVTDEPVEGIPSIDTKEALDKCWG
;
A
#
# COMPACT_ATOMS: atom_id res chain seq x y z
N ILE A 1 -8.01 5.38 -2.86
CA ILE A 1 -7.58 5.61 -4.26
C ILE A 1 -6.11 5.27 -4.35
N ASN A 2 -5.61 4.85 -5.51
CA ASN A 2 -4.21 4.48 -5.61
C ASN A 2 -3.29 5.72 -5.54
N GLU A 3 -1.99 5.55 -5.28
CA GLU A 3 -1.06 6.66 -5.03
C GLU A 3 -1.00 7.68 -6.19
N PRO A 4 -0.96 7.28 -7.48
CA PRO A 4 -1.06 8.22 -8.61
C PRO A 4 -2.36 9.03 -8.62
N ALA A 5 -3.50 8.42 -8.30
CA ALA A 5 -4.76 9.14 -8.22
C ALA A 5 -4.80 10.10 -7.04
N ALA A 6 -4.18 9.75 -5.91
CA ALA A 6 -4.04 10.63 -4.76
C ALA A 6 -3.16 11.85 -5.06
N ALA A 7 -2.03 11.66 -5.72
CA ALA A 7 -1.19 12.76 -6.20
C ALA A 7 -1.96 13.68 -7.17
N GLY A 8 -2.74 13.11 -8.09
CA GLY A 8 -3.60 13.88 -8.99
C GLY A 8 -4.68 14.68 -8.24
N ALA A 9 -5.28 14.12 -7.19
CA ALA A 9 -6.24 14.82 -6.34
C ALA A 9 -5.58 15.99 -5.57
N TYR A 10 -4.36 15.78 -5.05
CA TYR A 10 -3.58 16.84 -4.40
C TYR A 10 -3.30 18.00 -5.37
N GLU A 11 -2.82 17.71 -6.57
CA GLU A 11 -2.54 18.75 -7.58
C GLU A 11 -3.80 19.51 -7.99
N ALA A 12 -4.95 18.82 -8.08
CA ALA A 12 -6.22 19.48 -8.34
C ALA A 12 -6.61 20.43 -7.20
N LEU A 13 -6.50 20.00 -5.93
CA LEU A 13 -6.80 20.86 -4.77
C LEU A 13 -5.84 22.05 -4.68
N LYS A 14 -4.55 21.82 -4.90
CA LYS A 14 -3.49 22.83 -4.91
C LYS A 14 -3.74 23.91 -5.97
N ALA A 15 -4.20 23.52 -7.16
CA ALA A 15 -4.53 24.47 -8.24
C ALA A 15 -5.62 25.50 -7.84
N PHE A 16 -6.47 25.17 -6.86
CA PHE A 16 -7.49 26.08 -6.31
C PHE A 16 -7.11 26.64 -4.92
N GLY A 17 -5.90 26.38 -4.42
CA GLY A 17 -5.45 26.82 -3.09
C GLY A 17 -6.12 26.08 -1.93
N PHE A 18 -6.57 24.84 -2.15
CA PHE A 18 -7.29 24.01 -1.20
C PHE A 18 -6.50 22.78 -0.75
N ASP A 19 -5.19 22.72 -0.99
CA ASP A 19 -4.31 21.60 -0.63
C ASP A 19 -4.26 21.29 0.87
N GLN A 20 -4.60 22.28 1.71
CA GLN A 20 -4.67 22.13 3.17
C GLN A 20 -6.08 21.79 3.70
N GLN A 21 -7.10 21.71 2.84
CA GLN A 21 -8.49 21.52 3.27
C GLN A 21 -8.95 20.06 3.30
N ALA A 22 -8.11 19.14 2.84
CA ALA A 22 -8.44 17.72 2.81
C ALA A 22 -7.25 16.87 3.25
N LEU A 23 -7.54 15.85 4.06
CA LEU A 23 -6.62 14.75 4.29
C LEU A 23 -6.75 13.75 3.14
N ILE A 24 -5.67 13.59 2.37
CA ILE A 24 -5.62 12.64 1.26
C ILE A 24 -4.94 11.36 1.75
N VAL A 25 -5.62 10.23 1.60
CA VAL A 25 -5.05 8.89 1.88
C VAL A 25 -5.12 8.01 0.64
N SER A 26 -4.21 7.05 0.56
CA SER A 26 -4.07 6.18 -0.61
C SER A 26 -3.81 4.71 -0.26
N VAL A 27 -3.68 3.88 -1.29
CA VAL A 27 -3.29 2.47 -1.24
C VAL A 27 -2.30 2.24 -2.38
N ASP A 28 -1.26 1.43 -2.16
CA ASP A 28 -0.43 0.75 -3.20
C ASP A 28 0.90 0.32 -2.57
N GLY A 29 1.75 1.24 -2.13
CA GLY A 29 3.10 0.99 -1.62
C GLY A 29 4.23 1.25 -2.62
N GLY A 30 3.98 2.00 -3.68
CA GLY A 30 5.01 2.35 -4.66
C GLY A 30 5.98 3.39 -4.09
N CYS A 31 7.26 3.32 -4.47
CA CYS A 31 8.27 4.25 -3.96
C CYS A 31 7.93 5.74 -4.20
N PRO A 32 7.38 6.14 -5.37
CA PRO A 32 6.87 7.51 -5.55
C PRO A 32 5.71 7.87 -4.60
N GLY A 33 4.85 6.91 -4.26
CA GLY A 33 3.76 7.12 -3.32
C GLY A 33 4.25 7.30 -1.89
N VAL A 34 5.23 6.51 -1.46
CA VAL A 34 5.89 6.69 -0.16
C VAL A 34 6.59 8.04 -0.07
N GLN A 35 7.25 8.49 -1.15
CA GLN A 35 7.82 9.83 -1.22
C GLN A 35 6.75 10.92 -1.10
N ASN A 36 5.59 10.76 -1.74
CA ASN A 36 4.48 11.70 -1.56
C ASN A 36 3.97 11.73 -0.10
N VAL A 37 4.05 10.61 0.64
CA VAL A 37 3.75 10.61 2.08
C VAL A 37 4.79 11.42 2.85
N GLN A 38 6.08 11.19 2.56
CA GLN A 38 7.19 11.92 3.18
C GLN A 38 7.13 13.43 2.91
N GLU A 39 6.65 13.84 1.73
CA GLU A 39 6.50 15.24 1.33
C GLU A 39 5.21 15.90 1.84
N GLY A 40 4.33 15.15 2.52
CA GLY A 40 3.04 15.65 3.02
C GLY A 40 1.99 15.89 1.92
N ILE A 41 2.23 15.40 0.70
CA ILE A 41 1.27 15.40 -0.41
C ILE A 41 0.13 14.40 -0.13
N ILE A 42 0.47 13.27 0.47
CA ILE A 42 -0.44 12.23 0.92
C ILE A 42 -0.24 12.08 2.43
N GLY A 43 -1.31 12.03 3.22
CA GLY A 43 -1.20 11.86 4.67
C GLY A 43 -0.84 10.43 5.10
N ALA A 44 -1.33 9.43 4.37
CA ALA A 44 -0.97 8.03 4.60
C ALA A 44 -1.23 7.16 3.36
N THR A 45 -0.49 6.05 3.21
CA THR A 45 -0.78 5.00 2.23
C THR A 45 -0.89 3.63 2.91
N SER A 46 -1.87 2.83 2.51
CA SER A 46 -1.90 1.40 2.82
C SER A 46 -0.99 0.68 1.82
N MET A 47 0.23 0.38 2.24
CA MET A 47 1.23 -0.31 1.44
C MET A 47 0.86 -1.78 1.27
N GLN A 48 0.91 -2.24 0.02
CA GLN A 48 0.78 -3.63 -0.37
C GLN A 48 2.11 -4.12 -0.97
N PHE A 49 2.25 -5.45 -1.11
CA PHE A 49 3.50 -6.07 -1.54
C PHE A 49 3.32 -6.84 -2.87
N PRO A 50 3.16 -6.16 -4.02
CA PRO A 50 2.82 -6.81 -5.29
C PRO A 50 3.88 -7.82 -5.77
N LEU A 51 5.16 -7.57 -5.50
CA LEU A 51 6.23 -8.53 -5.83
C LEU A 51 6.13 -9.82 -4.98
N LEU A 52 5.77 -9.68 -3.70
CA LEU A 52 5.52 -10.83 -2.83
C LEU A 52 4.26 -11.60 -3.28
N MET A 53 3.18 -10.88 -3.59
CA MET A 53 1.95 -11.46 -4.14
C MET A 53 2.25 -12.26 -5.43
N ALA A 54 3.05 -11.70 -6.34
CA ALA A 54 3.44 -12.39 -7.57
C ALA A 54 4.28 -13.65 -7.28
N SER A 55 5.25 -13.56 -6.38
CA SER A 55 6.08 -14.71 -5.96
C SER A 55 5.22 -15.83 -5.39
N MET A 56 4.34 -15.52 -4.43
CA MET A 56 3.41 -16.48 -3.83
C MET A 56 2.45 -17.07 -4.85
N GLY A 57 1.98 -16.26 -5.81
CA GLY A 57 1.12 -16.72 -6.91
C GLY A 57 1.80 -17.76 -7.80
N VAL A 58 3.07 -17.54 -8.16
CA VAL A 58 3.86 -18.50 -8.96
C VAL A 58 4.11 -19.79 -8.17
N GLU A 59 4.42 -19.69 -6.88
CA GLU A 59 4.58 -20.84 -6.00
C GLU A 59 3.28 -21.66 -5.90
N ALA A 60 2.14 -21.00 -5.71
CA ALA A 60 0.83 -21.66 -5.67
C ALA A 60 0.49 -22.38 -6.98
N ILE A 61 0.82 -21.79 -8.14
CA ILE A 61 0.63 -22.44 -9.45
C ILE A 61 1.50 -23.70 -9.56
N LYS A 62 2.76 -23.63 -9.12
CA LYS A 62 3.68 -24.78 -9.12
C LYS A 62 3.14 -25.90 -8.23
N THR A 63 2.76 -25.60 -6.99
CA THR A 63 2.18 -26.59 -6.06
C THR A 63 0.95 -27.25 -6.65
N PHE A 64 0.04 -26.47 -7.24
CA PHE A 64 -1.14 -27.02 -7.89
C PHE A 64 -0.79 -27.95 -9.06
N ALA A 65 0.22 -27.61 -9.87
CA ALA A 65 0.67 -28.46 -10.97
C ALA A 65 1.30 -29.79 -10.50
N GLU A 66 1.95 -29.80 -9.33
CA GLU A 66 2.62 -30.97 -8.75
C GLU A 66 1.67 -31.88 -7.96
N SER A 67 0.74 -31.31 -7.18
CA SER A 67 -0.09 -32.07 -6.22
C SER A 67 -1.61 -31.94 -6.44
N GLY A 68 -2.06 -30.97 -7.23
CA GLY A 68 -3.48 -30.59 -7.33
C GLY A 68 -4.01 -29.78 -6.13
N GLU A 69 -3.15 -29.46 -5.16
CA GLU A 69 -3.51 -28.66 -3.99
C GLU A 69 -3.69 -27.19 -4.36
N LYS A 70 -4.75 -26.56 -3.85
CA LYS A 70 -5.03 -25.13 -4.05
C LYS A 70 -4.70 -24.36 -2.77
N PRO A 71 -4.25 -23.09 -2.87
CA PRO A 71 -4.06 -22.27 -1.69
C PRO A 71 -5.37 -22.15 -0.91
N ALA A 72 -5.26 -22.26 0.41
CA ALA A 72 -6.39 -22.03 1.31
C ALA A 72 -6.55 -20.53 1.57
N ASN A 73 -7.76 -20.08 1.83
CA ASN A 73 -7.99 -18.72 2.29
C ASN A 73 -7.41 -18.50 3.69
N SER A 74 -7.04 -17.27 4.00
CA SER A 74 -6.68 -16.89 5.36
C SER A 74 -7.89 -17.01 6.28
N GLU A 75 -7.66 -17.27 7.57
CA GLU A 75 -8.72 -17.48 8.55
C GLU A 75 -9.73 -16.32 8.54
N GLY A 76 -11.02 -16.65 8.40
CA GLY A 76 -12.11 -15.67 8.37
C GLY A 76 -12.26 -14.87 7.07
N LEU A 77 -11.47 -15.16 6.03
CA LEU A 77 -11.50 -14.43 4.75
C LEU A 77 -11.89 -15.34 3.58
N ASP A 78 -12.36 -14.73 2.50
CA ASP A 78 -12.66 -15.39 1.22
C ASP A 78 -11.49 -15.33 0.21
N PHE A 79 -10.35 -14.80 0.65
CA PHE A 79 -9.10 -14.71 -0.10
C PHE A 79 -7.87 -15.07 0.75
N PHE A 80 -6.72 -15.26 0.10
CA PHE A 80 -5.43 -15.40 0.76
C PHE A 80 -4.83 -14.01 1.04
N ASN A 81 -4.70 -13.65 2.30
CA ASN A 81 -4.21 -12.34 2.73
C ASN A 81 -2.68 -12.32 2.78
N THR A 82 -2.06 -11.54 1.89
CA THR A 82 -0.61 -11.34 1.82
C THR A 82 -0.08 -10.22 2.72
N GLY A 83 -0.96 -9.59 3.51
CA GLY A 83 -0.62 -8.50 4.41
C GLY A 83 -0.66 -7.13 3.73
N VAL A 84 -0.83 -6.11 4.58
CA VAL A 84 -0.73 -4.69 4.28
C VAL A 84 -0.08 -3.99 5.47
N GLU A 85 0.63 -2.91 5.23
CA GLU A 85 1.20 -2.05 6.28
C GLU A 85 0.73 -0.62 6.07
N LEU A 86 0.32 0.07 7.15
CA LEU A 86 0.00 1.49 7.07
C LEU A 86 1.31 2.28 7.11
N VAL A 87 1.52 3.14 6.11
CA VAL A 87 2.67 4.06 6.05
C VAL A 87 2.20 5.47 6.37
N THR A 88 2.77 6.06 7.40
CA THR A 88 2.52 7.47 7.81
C THR A 88 3.67 7.94 8.71
N ASP A 89 4.10 9.20 8.53
CA ASP A 89 5.01 9.86 9.46
C ASP A 89 4.28 10.51 10.65
N GLU A 90 2.94 10.47 10.64
CA GLU A 90 2.05 10.89 11.73
C GLU A 90 1.34 9.66 12.32
N PRO A 91 1.98 8.90 13.24
CA PRO A 91 1.39 7.71 13.83
C PRO A 91 0.19 8.05 14.73
N VAL A 92 -0.82 7.19 14.71
CA VAL A 92 -2.02 7.31 15.55
C VAL A 92 -2.01 6.23 16.62
N GLU A 93 -2.26 6.61 17.88
CA GLU A 93 -2.26 5.68 19.00
C GLU A 93 -3.24 4.52 18.77
N GLY A 94 -2.76 3.29 18.99
CA GLY A 94 -3.55 2.07 18.79
C GLY A 94 -3.65 1.58 17.35
N ILE A 95 -3.09 2.30 16.37
CA ILE A 95 -3.05 1.89 14.96
C ILE A 95 -1.59 1.56 14.59
N PRO A 96 -1.25 0.29 14.31
CA PRO A 96 0.09 -0.06 13.83
C PRO A 96 0.40 0.63 12.50
N SER A 97 1.55 1.29 12.43
CA SER A 97 2.07 1.91 11.23
C SER A 97 3.59 1.90 11.20
N ILE A 98 4.16 2.06 10.02
CA ILE A 98 5.58 2.28 9.78
C ILE A 98 5.81 3.69 9.21
N ASP A 99 6.99 4.24 9.45
CA ASP A 99 7.38 5.55 8.92
C ASP A 99 7.83 5.44 7.45
N THR A 100 7.97 6.58 6.78
CA THR A 100 8.39 6.62 5.38
C THR A 100 9.81 6.11 5.17
N LYS A 101 10.67 6.18 6.19
CA LYS A 101 12.03 5.65 6.13
C LYS A 101 12.03 4.12 6.03
N GLU A 102 11.29 3.43 6.90
CA GLU A 102 11.13 1.97 6.82
C GLU A 102 10.38 1.57 5.54
N ALA A 103 9.35 2.34 5.15
CA ALA A 103 8.58 2.05 3.96
C ALA A 103 9.40 2.15 2.67
N LEU A 104 10.37 3.08 2.58
CA LEU A 104 11.25 3.20 1.42
C LEU A 104 12.18 1.99 1.23
N ASP A 105 12.45 1.23 2.29
CA ASP A 105 13.21 -0.03 2.18
C ASP A 105 12.34 -1.20 1.67
N LYS A 106 11.00 -1.06 1.71
CA LYS A 106 10.02 -2.09 1.34
C LYS A 106 9.23 -1.77 0.06
N CYS A 107 9.21 -0.51 -0.35
CA CYS A 107 8.41 -0.04 -1.47
C CYS A 107 8.80 -0.71 -2.79
N TRP A 108 7.89 -0.68 -3.74
CA TRP A 108 8.12 -1.22 -5.08
C TRP A 108 8.21 -0.11 -6.12
N GLY A 109 8.95 -0.35 -7.20
CA GLY A 109 9.16 0.64 -8.27
C GLY A 109 10.08 1.77 -7.85
#